data_AF-A0A423U792-F1
#
_entry.id   AF-A0A423U792-F1
#
_cell.length_a   1.000
_cell.length_b   1.000
_cell.length_c   1.000
_cell.angle_alpha   90.00
_cell.angle_beta   90.00
_cell.angle_gamma   90.00
#
_symmetry.space_group_name_H-M   'P 1'
#
loop_
_entity.id
_entity.type
_entity.pdbx_description
1 polymer ?
#
loop_
_entity_poly.entity_id
_entity_poly.type
_entity_poly.pdbx_seq_one_letter_code
_entity_poly.pdbx_strand_id
1 'polypeptide(L)'
;MLLPRVRSVKRKELFSETQEYLVRGIRCLGVLPWGFVRDRHLLLNSDLNEFEEVRYKVQERTSQDEPTSLDGDHTHFLMVDDGTRDHFNGTVNFRTRLEEAIQAEEPTGLGIPVVVVLLEGGLGALGKCAMALKKNIPVVVVGGTGRAADLLAYAVSMTKARLTQGRSLSGRYILRRQYVTQLMTKILAAMTELQGKTEKQRKCADYVLECCARANMIITFDIDCGEGLDHCILYALLSGGAQSSRLEQLSLALLWDRPDIAENHIFPAESNWASWDLKDLMTTALLEEKVEFVKLFIMNGLVMRDYLNVTTLRYLYNEAVSRLCSESRVVMSLLDSTWQKYHS
;
A
#
# COMPACT_ATOMS: atom_id res chain seq x y z
N MET A 1 35.65 -3.43 -7.89
CA MET A 1 34.44 -2.59 -7.93
C MET A 1 33.27 -3.49 -7.56
N LEU A 2 32.76 -3.36 -6.33
CA LEU A 2 31.62 -4.12 -5.85
C LEU A 2 30.35 -3.51 -6.46
N LEU A 3 29.65 -4.27 -7.30
CA LEU A 3 28.37 -3.86 -7.88
C LEU A 3 27.32 -3.74 -6.76
N PRO A 4 26.40 -2.77 -6.82
CA PRO A 4 25.33 -2.66 -5.85
C PRO A 4 24.44 -3.90 -5.95
N ARG A 5 24.36 -4.67 -4.87
CA ARG A 5 23.40 -5.78 -4.72
C ARG A 5 21.99 -5.22 -4.89
N VAL A 6 21.18 -5.85 -5.73
CA VAL A 6 19.73 -5.62 -5.79
C VAL A 6 19.19 -5.78 -4.37
N ARG A 7 18.59 -4.71 -3.83
CA ARG A 7 17.93 -4.74 -2.53
C ARG A 7 16.68 -5.62 -2.67
N SER A 8 16.70 -6.80 -2.05
CA SER A 8 15.55 -7.70 -2.08
C SER A 8 14.53 -7.30 -1.01
N VAL A 9 13.24 -7.38 -1.36
CA VAL A 9 12.18 -7.30 -0.36
C VAL A 9 12.20 -8.62 0.39
N LYS A 10 12.65 -8.61 1.66
CA LYS A 10 12.62 -9.81 2.49
C LYS A 10 11.17 -10.23 2.73
N ARG A 11 10.82 -11.43 2.26
CA ARG A 11 9.61 -12.14 2.71
C ARG A 11 9.83 -12.53 4.17
N LYS A 12 9.23 -11.82 5.12
CA LYS A 12 9.03 -12.34 6.48
C LYS A 12 7.85 -13.32 6.41
N GLU A 13 8.13 -14.56 6.05
CA GLU A 13 7.19 -15.65 6.31
C GLU A 13 7.19 -15.91 7.82
N LEU A 14 6.22 -15.33 8.52
CA LEU A 14 5.89 -15.72 9.88
C LEU A 14 5.18 -17.08 9.81
N PHE A 15 5.97 -18.15 9.78
CA PHE A 15 5.46 -19.48 10.10
C PHE A 15 5.24 -19.53 11.62
N SER A 16 3.99 -19.28 12.03
CA SER A 16 3.51 -19.63 13.36
C SER A 16 3.11 -21.10 13.32
N GLU A 17 3.77 -21.96 14.12
CA GLU A 17 3.56 -23.40 14.23
C GLU A 17 2.23 -23.80 14.93
N THR A 18 1.17 -23.03 14.74
CA THR A 18 -0.18 -23.41 15.21
C THR A 18 -1.06 -23.67 14.01
N GLN A 19 -1.35 -24.97 13.81
CA GLN A 19 -2.15 -25.49 12.72
C GLN A 19 -3.58 -24.93 12.76
N GLU A 20 -4.13 -24.79 11.54
CA GLU A 20 -5.53 -24.54 11.17
C GLU A 20 -5.97 -23.07 11.01
N TYR A 21 -5.98 -22.64 9.74
CA TYR A 21 -6.65 -21.46 9.13
C TYR A 21 -6.01 -20.06 9.15
N LEU A 22 -4.84 -19.85 9.77
CA LEU A 22 -4.14 -18.55 9.70
C LEU A 22 -3.23 -18.36 8.46
N VAL A 23 -3.32 -19.27 7.49
CA VAL A 23 -2.62 -19.17 6.20
C VAL A 23 -3.50 -18.38 5.23
N ARG A 24 -3.20 -17.07 5.07
CA ARG A 24 -3.82 -16.09 4.11
C ARG A 24 -4.97 -15.18 4.60
N GLY A 25 -5.18 -14.99 5.90
CA GLY A 25 -6.14 -13.98 6.39
C GLY A 25 -5.64 -12.54 6.22
N ILE A 26 -6.49 -11.62 5.73
CA ILE A 26 -6.19 -10.17 5.69
C ILE A 26 -6.06 -9.65 7.12
N ARG A 27 -4.95 -8.95 7.41
CA ARG A 27 -4.73 -8.31 8.72
C ARG A 27 -5.29 -6.90 8.71
N CYS A 28 -6.44 -6.71 9.36
CA CYS A 28 -7.06 -5.40 9.55
C CYS A 28 -6.70 -4.84 10.92
N LEU A 29 -6.06 -3.67 10.95
CA LEU A 29 -5.61 -2.98 12.17
C LEU A 29 -6.40 -1.70 12.39
N GLY A 30 -7.20 -1.65 13.46
CA GLY A 30 -8.02 -0.49 13.81
C GLY A 30 -7.24 0.46 14.71
N VAL A 31 -6.93 1.66 14.25
CA VAL A 31 -6.29 2.71 15.07
C VAL A 31 -7.34 3.71 15.54
N LEU A 32 -7.56 3.78 16.86
CA LEU A 32 -8.66 4.55 17.43
C LEU A 32 -8.26 5.26 18.73
N PRO A 33 -8.95 6.35 19.13
CA PRO A 33 -8.66 7.03 20.38
C PRO A 33 -9.32 6.30 21.55
N TRP A 34 -8.54 5.91 22.56
CA TRP A 34 -9.04 5.23 23.76
C TRP A 34 -10.15 6.02 24.48
N GLY A 35 -10.00 7.35 24.52
CA GLY A 35 -10.96 8.27 25.13
C GLY A 35 -12.34 8.29 24.45
N PHE A 36 -12.46 7.79 23.21
CA PHE A 36 -13.68 7.81 22.40
C PHE A 36 -14.24 6.41 22.10
N VAL A 37 -13.77 5.38 22.82
CA VAL A 37 -14.27 4.00 22.68
C VAL A 37 -15.50 3.80 23.57
N ARG A 38 -16.59 3.32 22.97
CA ARG A 38 -17.81 2.91 23.69
C ARG A 38 -17.52 1.69 24.55
N ASP A 39 -18.12 1.63 25.73
CA ASP A 39 -17.99 0.51 26.68
C ASP A 39 -16.54 0.13 27.02
N ARG A 40 -15.61 1.11 26.97
CA ARG A 40 -14.18 0.90 27.27
C ARG A 40 -13.89 0.30 28.64
N HIS A 41 -14.81 0.45 29.59
CA HIS A 41 -14.70 -0.11 30.93
C HIS A 41 -14.67 -1.65 30.92
N LEU A 42 -15.26 -2.29 29.91
CA LEU A 42 -15.21 -3.74 29.73
C LEU A 42 -13.82 -4.22 29.32
N LEU A 43 -13.03 -3.35 28.68
CA LEU A 43 -11.70 -3.66 28.15
C LEU A 43 -10.59 -3.40 29.19
N LEU A 44 -10.95 -2.93 30.38
CA LEU A 44 -10.01 -2.71 31.48
C LEU A 44 -9.75 -4.04 32.17
N ASN A 45 -8.53 -4.54 32.03
CA ASN A 45 -8.08 -5.70 32.77
C ASN A 45 -7.70 -5.29 34.21
N SER A 46 -8.25 -6.00 35.19
CA SER A 46 -7.96 -5.75 36.60
C SER A 46 -6.65 -6.42 37.04
N ASP A 47 -6.29 -7.55 36.42
CA ASP A 47 -5.12 -8.35 36.79
C ASP A 47 -4.02 -8.26 35.72
N LEU A 48 -2.89 -7.65 36.07
CA LEU A 48 -1.78 -7.42 35.13
C LEU A 48 -1.05 -8.69 34.67
N ASN A 49 -1.29 -9.82 35.34
CA ASN A 49 -0.56 -11.07 35.11
C ASN A 49 -1.34 -12.08 34.26
N GLU A 50 -2.62 -11.85 34.01
CA GLU A 50 -3.48 -12.75 33.23
C GLU A 50 -4.19 -11.96 32.13
N PHE A 51 -4.34 -12.56 30.94
CA PHE A 51 -5.13 -11.95 29.87
C PHE A 51 -6.55 -12.48 29.95
N GLU A 52 -7.52 -11.62 30.26
CA GLU A 52 -8.94 -11.99 30.28
C GLU A 52 -9.55 -11.94 28.88
N GLU A 53 -10.31 -12.97 28.54
CA GLU A 53 -11.18 -12.93 27.36
C GLU A 53 -12.42 -12.06 27.64
N VAL A 54 -12.53 -10.94 26.95
CA VAL A 54 -13.64 -10.00 27.11
C VAL A 54 -14.64 -10.15 25.96
N ARG A 55 -15.93 -10.23 26.31
CA ARG A 55 -17.02 -10.13 25.33
C ARG A 55 -17.43 -8.68 25.13
N TYR A 56 -17.12 -8.14 23.95
CA TYR A 56 -17.50 -6.79 23.56
C TYR A 56 -18.73 -6.82 22.65
N LYS A 57 -19.77 -6.03 22.95
CA LYS A 57 -20.97 -5.95 22.14
C LYS A 57 -20.85 -4.81 21.13
N VAL A 58 -20.78 -5.16 19.84
CA VAL A 58 -20.75 -4.18 18.75
C VAL A 58 -22.13 -3.55 18.56
N GLN A 59 -22.17 -2.23 18.41
CA GLN A 59 -23.38 -1.49 18.07
C GLN A 59 -23.21 -0.76 16.73
N GLU A 60 -24.14 -0.96 15.81
CA GLU A 60 -24.10 -0.38 14.46
C GLU A 60 -24.47 1.11 14.42
N ARG A 61 -25.12 1.63 15.47
CA ARG A 61 -25.59 3.02 15.51
C ARG A 61 -24.59 3.91 16.24
N THR A 62 -24.07 4.88 15.52
CA THR A 62 -23.21 5.95 16.04
C THR A 62 -23.84 7.31 15.81
N SER A 63 -24.01 8.06 16.89
CA SER A 63 -24.33 9.50 16.87
C SER A 63 -23.04 10.31 16.77
N GLN A 64 -23.08 11.51 16.17
CA GLN A 64 -21.87 12.32 15.90
C GLN A 64 -21.08 12.73 17.16
N ASP A 65 -21.72 12.77 18.33
CA ASP A 65 -21.10 13.21 19.59
C ASP A 65 -21.00 12.08 20.65
N GLU A 66 -21.24 10.83 20.25
CA GLU A 66 -21.14 9.68 21.17
C GLU A 66 -19.90 8.85 20.88
N PRO A 67 -19.28 8.24 21.91
CA PRO A 67 -18.20 7.27 21.73
C PRO A 67 -18.57 6.19 20.72
N THR A 68 -17.64 5.84 19.83
CA THR A 68 -17.86 4.88 18.74
C THR A 68 -17.67 3.45 19.25
N SER A 69 -18.51 2.53 18.79
CA SER A 69 -18.30 1.08 18.97
C SER A 69 -17.07 0.60 18.20
N LEU A 70 -16.39 -0.43 18.71
CA LEU A 70 -15.43 -1.20 17.93
C LEU A 70 -16.13 -1.94 16.78
N ASP A 71 -15.34 -2.30 15.77
CA ASP A 71 -15.78 -3.02 14.57
C ASP A 71 -15.24 -4.47 14.60
N GLY A 72 -16.13 -5.45 14.58
CA GLY A 72 -15.79 -6.87 14.70
C GLY A 72 -14.96 -7.44 13.55
N ASP A 73 -14.89 -6.75 12.40
CA ASP A 73 -14.13 -7.21 11.23
C ASP A 73 -12.62 -6.86 11.32
N HIS A 74 -12.20 -6.14 12.36
CA HIS A 74 -10.79 -5.88 12.61
C HIS A 74 -10.13 -7.05 13.34
N THR A 75 -8.93 -7.42 12.89
CA THR A 75 -8.13 -8.47 13.53
C THR A 75 -7.39 -7.99 14.78
N HIS A 76 -7.04 -6.70 14.83
CA HIS A 76 -6.25 -6.09 15.89
C HIS A 76 -6.66 -4.63 16.08
N PHE A 77 -6.47 -4.10 17.28
CA PHE A 77 -6.71 -2.69 17.60
C PHE A 77 -5.49 -2.03 18.25
N LEU A 78 -5.21 -0.79 17.86
CA LEU A 78 -4.28 0.10 18.56
C LEU A 78 -5.06 1.27 19.16
N MET A 79 -5.20 1.25 20.47
CA MET A 79 -5.94 2.26 21.22
C MET A 79 -4.98 3.35 21.70
N VAL A 80 -5.14 4.56 21.18
CA VAL A 80 -4.28 5.71 21.47
C VAL A 80 -4.91 6.51 22.61
N ASP A 81 -4.26 6.55 23.78
CA ASP A 81 -4.66 7.42 24.89
C ASP A 81 -3.89 8.74 24.83
N ASP A 82 -4.63 9.85 24.74
CA ASP A 82 -4.10 11.21 24.83
C ASP A 82 -4.45 11.90 26.17
N GLY A 83 -5.02 11.15 27.11
CA GLY A 83 -5.47 11.63 28.42
C GLY A 83 -6.83 12.32 28.39
N THR A 84 -7.40 12.59 27.21
CA THR A 84 -8.74 13.18 27.09
C THR A 84 -9.83 12.11 27.01
N ARG A 85 -11.07 12.49 27.28
CA ARG A 85 -12.25 11.62 27.25
C ARG A 85 -13.32 12.28 26.38
N ASP A 86 -14.04 11.47 25.62
CA ASP A 86 -15.12 11.91 24.72
C ASP A 86 -14.66 12.90 23.63
N HIS A 87 -13.37 12.86 23.28
CA HIS A 87 -12.78 13.63 22.19
C HIS A 87 -12.13 12.69 21.17
N PHE A 88 -12.41 12.91 19.88
CA PHE A 88 -11.78 12.17 18.79
C PHE A 88 -10.47 12.84 18.36
N ASN A 89 -9.43 12.73 19.20
CA ASN A 89 -8.13 13.36 18.99
C ASN A 89 -6.97 12.34 19.08
N GLY A 90 -5.74 12.80 18.86
CA GLY A 90 -4.51 12.01 19.06
C GLY A 90 -4.15 11.00 17.98
N THR A 91 -5.14 10.34 17.37
CA THR A 91 -4.92 9.23 16.42
C THR A 91 -4.20 9.64 15.14
N VAL A 92 -4.45 10.86 14.65
CA VAL A 92 -3.88 11.34 13.39
C VAL A 92 -2.35 11.39 13.45
N ASN A 93 -1.80 12.00 14.50
CA ASN A 93 -0.34 12.11 14.67
C ASN A 93 0.32 10.76 14.94
N PHE A 94 -0.34 9.88 15.69
CA PHE A 94 0.14 8.52 15.92
C PHE A 94 0.20 7.75 14.60
N ARG A 95 -0.91 7.74 13.84
CA ARG A 95 -1.02 7.02 12.57
C ARG A 95 0.01 7.49 11.55
N THR A 96 0.19 8.80 11.36
CA THR A 96 1.20 9.35 10.44
C THR A 96 2.62 8.90 10.82
N ARG A 97 2.97 8.87 12.12
CA ARG A 97 4.29 8.40 12.58
C ARG A 97 4.46 6.88 12.42
N LEU A 98 3.40 6.13 12.63
CA LEU A 98 3.40 4.68 12.43
C LEU A 98 3.62 4.35 10.95
N GLU A 99 2.89 5.01 10.05
CA GLU A 99 3.04 4.85 8.60
C GLU A 99 4.46 5.24 8.14
N GLU A 100 5.02 6.34 8.66
CA GLU A 100 6.41 6.75 8.39
C GLU A 100 7.45 5.73 8.90
N ALA A 101 7.22 5.15 10.09
CA ALA A 101 8.10 4.12 10.65
C ALA A 101 8.05 2.81 9.85
N ILE A 102 6.88 2.45 9.32
CA ILE A 102 6.71 1.27 8.45
C ILE A 102 7.40 1.49 7.10
N GLN A 103 7.32 2.71 6.56
CA GLN A 103 7.93 3.05 5.28
C GLN A 103 9.46 3.14 5.33
N ALA A 104 10.06 3.33 6.50
CA ALA A 104 11.49 3.54 6.66
C ALA A 104 12.34 2.44 5.98
N GLU A 105 13.36 2.85 5.23
CA GLU A 105 14.27 1.92 4.54
C GLU A 105 15.02 1.04 5.55
N GLU A 106 14.94 -0.27 5.36
CA GLU A 106 15.80 -1.21 6.08
C GLU A 106 17.16 -1.34 5.37
N PRO A 107 18.28 -1.59 6.09
CA PRO A 107 19.63 -1.69 5.52
C PRO A 107 19.80 -2.68 4.37
N THR A 108 18.86 -3.64 4.23
CA THR A 108 18.88 -4.68 3.19
C THR A 108 17.68 -4.66 2.23
N GLY A 109 16.81 -3.65 2.29
CA GLY A 109 15.55 -3.64 1.54
C GLY A 109 15.11 -2.25 1.06
N LEU A 110 14.00 -2.22 0.31
CA LEU A 110 13.41 -0.99 -0.26
C LEU A 110 12.44 -0.27 0.70
N GLY A 111 12.32 -0.74 1.95
CA GLY A 111 11.24 -0.34 2.85
C GLY A 111 9.91 -1.01 2.50
N ILE A 112 8.90 -0.87 3.35
CA ILE A 112 7.55 -1.37 3.08
C ILE A 112 6.77 -0.24 2.41
N PRO A 113 6.27 -0.41 1.17
CA PRO A 113 5.56 0.66 0.49
C PRO A 113 4.16 0.83 1.13
N VAL A 114 3.81 2.07 1.45
CA VAL A 114 2.54 2.44 2.11
C VAL A 114 1.74 3.31 1.15
N VAL A 115 0.42 3.15 1.14
CA VAL A 115 -0.52 3.95 0.33
C VAL A 115 -1.75 4.28 1.15
N VAL A 116 -2.29 5.48 0.95
CA VAL A 116 -3.56 5.92 1.55
C VAL A 116 -4.65 5.88 0.50
N VAL A 117 -5.76 5.21 0.82
CA VAL A 117 -6.97 5.22 -0.03
C VAL A 117 -7.99 6.17 0.58
N LEU A 118 -8.44 7.15 -0.20
CA LEU A 118 -9.49 8.10 0.16
C LEU A 118 -10.81 7.67 -0.49
N LEU A 119 -11.73 7.24 0.36
CA LEU A 119 -13.14 6.99 0.04
C LEU A 119 -13.97 8.09 0.71
N GLU A 120 -14.71 8.84 -0.10
CA GLU A 120 -15.57 9.96 0.33
C GLU A 120 -14.83 10.93 1.28
N GLY A 121 -15.09 10.86 2.58
CA GLY A 121 -14.35 11.59 3.63
C GLY A 121 -14.77 13.04 3.85
N GLY A 122 -14.38 13.57 5.01
CA GLY A 122 -14.62 14.96 5.44
C GLY A 122 -13.34 15.81 5.49
N LEU A 123 -13.41 16.95 6.18
CA LEU A 123 -12.25 17.85 6.37
C LEU A 123 -11.02 17.14 6.98
N GLY A 124 -11.23 16.26 7.95
CA GLY A 124 -10.15 15.50 8.58
C GLY A 124 -9.47 14.50 7.64
N ALA A 125 -10.21 13.95 6.66
CA ALA A 125 -9.65 13.03 5.67
C ALA A 125 -8.73 13.77 4.69
N LEU A 126 -9.11 14.98 4.26
CA LEU A 126 -8.23 15.85 3.45
C LEU A 126 -6.96 16.23 4.20
N GLY A 127 -7.07 16.54 5.50
CA GLY A 127 -5.90 16.80 6.34
C GLY A 127 -4.96 15.59 6.44
N LYS A 128 -5.50 14.37 6.57
CA LYS A 128 -4.71 13.13 6.54
C LYS A 128 -4.01 12.92 5.20
N CYS A 129 -4.71 13.15 4.08
CA CYS A 129 -4.11 13.06 2.74
C CYS A 129 -2.96 14.06 2.56
N ALA A 130 -3.14 15.31 3.00
CA ALA A 130 -2.10 16.33 2.95
C ALA A 130 -0.86 15.92 3.76
N MET A 131 -1.05 15.36 4.96
CA MET A 131 0.03 14.83 5.80
C MET A 131 0.74 13.63 5.17
N ALA A 132 0.00 12.68 4.61
CA ALA A 132 0.55 11.52 3.90
C ALA A 132 1.44 11.97 2.72
N LEU A 133 0.94 12.91 1.90
CA LEU A 133 1.70 13.47 0.77
C LEU A 133 2.94 14.23 1.21
N LYS A 134 2.92 14.92 2.37
CA LYS A 134 4.12 15.53 2.98
C LYS A 134 5.18 14.51 3.35
N LYS A 135 4.78 13.29 3.70
CA LYS A 135 5.64 12.16 4.07
C LYS A 135 6.01 11.25 2.88
N ASN A 136 5.73 11.67 1.65
CA ASN A 136 5.95 10.89 0.43
C ASN A 136 5.20 9.54 0.44
N ILE A 137 3.98 9.54 1.00
CA ILE A 137 3.04 8.43 0.92
C ILE A 137 2.03 8.76 -0.20
N PRO A 138 1.92 7.92 -1.25
CA PRO A 138 0.94 8.13 -2.31
C PRO A 138 -0.50 8.02 -1.80
N VAL A 139 -1.38 8.73 -2.50
CA VAL A 139 -2.83 8.73 -2.20
C VAL A 139 -3.60 8.28 -3.43
N VAL A 140 -4.44 7.26 -3.27
CA VAL A 140 -5.45 6.86 -4.25
C VAL A 140 -6.78 7.47 -3.85
N VAL A 141 -7.35 8.29 -4.73
CA VAL A 141 -8.65 8.93 -4.54
C VAL A 141 -9.68 8.22 -5.39
N VAL A 142 -10.72 7.72 -4.77
CA VAL A 142 -11.83 7.05 -5.45
C VAL A 142 -12.90 8.09 -5.79
N GLY A 143 -12.86 8.60 -7.02
CA GLY A 143 -13.86 9.51 -7.56
C GLY A 143 -15.22 8.82 -7.72
N GLY A 144 -16.29 9.61 -7.57
CA GLY A 144 -17.67 9.12 -7.56
C GLY A 144 -18.17 8.76 -6.15
N THR A 145 -17.32 8.80 -5.12
CA THR A 145 -17.71 8.48 -3.74
C THR A 145 -18.24 9.67 -2.95
N GLY A 146 -18.11 10.91 -3.46
CA GLY A 146 -18.64 12.10 -2.82
C GLY A 146 -17.64 12.89 -1.95
N ARG A 147 -18.14 13.98 -1.37
CA ARG A 147 -17.49 14.87 -0.38
C ARG A 147 -16.01 15.17 -0.69
N ALA A 148 -15.07 14.73 0.17
CA ALA A 148 -13.65 15.09 0.04
C ALA A 148 -12.99 14.42 -1.16
N ALA A 149 -13.34 13.17 -1.46
CA ALA A 149 -12.77 12.42 -2.57
C ALA A 149 -13.07 13.09 -3.90
N ASP A 150 -14.33 13.41 -4.18
CA ASP A 150 -14.72 14.08 -5.44
C ASP A 150 -14.13 15.48 -5.55
N LEU A 151 -14.07 16.21 -4.44
CA LEU A 151 -13.45 17.52 -4.39
C LEU A 151 -11.96 17.44 -4.75
N LEU A 152 -11.23 16.48 -4.16
CA LEU A 152 -9.81 16.30 -4.42
C LEU A 152 -9.56 15.76 -5.84
N ALA A 153 -10.36 14.81 -6.31
CA ALA A 153 -10.29 14.28 -7.68
C ALA A 153 -10.51 15.41 -8.71
N TYR A 154 -11.50 16.28 -8.48
CA TYR A 154 -11.73 17.46 -9.32
C TYR A 154 -10.55 18.45 -9.29
N ALA A 155 -9.99 18.72 -8.11
CA ALA A 155 -8.86 19.63 -7.98
C ALA A 155 -7.60 19.08 -8.69
N VAL A 156 -7.36 17.77 -8.59
CA VAL A 156 -6.24 17.08 -9.25
C VAL A 156 -6.41 17.04 -10.76
N SER A 157 -7.61 16.74 -11.28
CA SER A 157 -7.86 16.71 -12.73
C SER A 157 -7.63 18.08 -13.38
N MET A 158 -8.09 19.16 -12.73
CA MET A 158 -7.85 20.54 -13.16
C MET A 158 -6.37 20.93 -13.14
N THR A 159 -5.61 20.34 -12.23
CA THR A 159 -4.18 20.59 -12.12
C THR A 159 -3.40 19.82 -13.20
N LYS A 160 -3.73 18.54 -13.44
CA LYS A 160 -3.08 17.68 -14.45
C LYS A 160 -3.40 18.10 -15.89
N ALA A 161 -4.64 18.47 -16.20
CA ALA A 161 -5.06 18.92 -17.54
C ALA A 161 -4.31 20.16 -18.05
N ARG A 162 -3.62 20.89 -17.18
CA ARG A 162 -2.81 22.05 -17.54
C ARG A 162 -1.36 21.74 -17.86
N LEU A 163 -0.85 20.62 -17.35
CA LEU A 163 0.52 20.18 -17.66
C LEU A 163 0.63 19.72 -19.10
N THR A 164 -0.42 19.08 -19.63
CA THR A 164 -0.51 18.68 -21.04
C THR A 164 -0.59 19.88 -22.00
N GLN A 165 -0.94 21.08 -21.51
CA GLN A 165 -0.95 22.34 -22.28
C GLN A 165 0.34 23.19 -22.14
N GLY A 166 1.45 22.59 -21.68
CA GLY A 166 2.80 23.14 -21.89
C GLY A 166 3.23 24.31 -21.00
N ARG A 167 2.60 24.53 -19.84
CA ARG A 167 3.01 25.60 -18.90
C ARG A 167 3.09 25.15 -17.44
N SER A 168 4.16 24.45 -17.08
CA SER A 168 4.84 24.68 -15.79
C SER A 168 6.29 24.16 -15.81
N LEU A 169 7.25 25.08 -15.86
CA LEU A 169 8.71 24.87 -15.76
C LEU A 169 9.23 24.93 -14.31
N SER A 170 8.34 24.86 -13.32
CA SER A 170 8.71 24.76 -11.92
C SER A 170 7.87 23.65 -11.33
N GLY A 171 8.51 22.60 -10.80
CA GLY A 171 7.89 21.37 -10.29
C GLY A 171 6.95 21.53 -9.08
N ARG A 172 6.16 22.60 -9.05
CA ARG A 172 5.06 22.85 -8.12
C ARG A 172 3.76 22.96 -8.90
N TYR A 173 2.83 22.09 -8.55
CA TYR A 173 1.49 22.02 -9.07
C TYR A 173 0.62 23.09 -8.37
N ILE A 174 0.55 24.29 -8.92
CA ILE A 174 -0.15 25.42 -8.27
C ILE A 174 -1.48 25.71 -8.96
N LEU A 175 -2.58 25.59 -8.23
CA LEU A 175 -3.90 26.07 -8.66
C LEU A 175 -3.91 27.62 -8.67
N ARG A 176 -4.24 28.24 -9.80
CA ARG A 176 -4.36 29.71 -9.91
C ARG A 176 -5.50 30.25 -9.04
N ARG A 177 -5.36 31.49 -8.52
CA ARG A 177 -6.38 32.22 -7.73
C ARG A 177 -7.79 32.23 -8.34
N GLN A 178 -7.91 32.25 -9.67
CA GLN A 178 -9.19 32.22 -10.39
C GLN A 178 -9.98 30.92 -10.22
N TYR A 179 -9.31 29.82 -9.84
CA TYR A 179 -9.94 28.52 -9.58
C TYR A 179 -10.19 28.30 -8.10
N VAL A 180 -9.58 29.11 -7.23
CA VAL A 180 -9.87 29.09 -5.80
C VAL A 180 -11.33 29.50 -5.57
N THR A 181 -11.86 30.44 -6.35
CA THR A 181 -13.29 30.82 -6.27
C THR A 181 -14.23 29.69 -6.71
N GLN A 182 -13.91 28.99 -7.80
CA GLN A 182 -14.67 27.82 -8.27
C GLN A 182 -14.52 26.60 -7.34
N LEU A 183 -13.34 26.45 -6.72
CA LEU A 183 -13.10 25.43 -5.71
C LEU A 183 -13.94 25.71 -4.47
N MET A 184 -14.02 26.97 -4.03
CA MET A 184 -14.83 27.37 -2.89
C MET A 184 -16.33 27.13 -3.12
N THR A 185 -16.85 27.39 -4.32
CA THR A 185 -18.26 27.05 -4.64
C THR A 185 -18.49 25.54 -4.60
N LYS A 186 -17.54 24.73 -5.09
CA LYS A 186 -17.61 23.28 -4.99
C LYS A 186 -17.43 22.75 -3.57
N ILE A 187 -16.60 23.36 -2.74
CA ILE A 187 -16.46 23.01 -1.31
C ILE A 187 -17.81 23.20 -0.62
N LEU A 188 -18.50 24.31 -0.88
CA LEU A 188 -19.82 24.58 -0.30
C LEU A 188 -20.89 23.58 -0.75
N ALA A 189 -20.80 23.10 -1.99
CA ALA A 189 -21.70 22.10 -2.55
C ALA A 189 -21.42 20.69 -2.01
N ALA A 190 -20.13 20.30 -1.93
CA ALA A 190 -19.72 18.95 -1.53
C ALA A 190 -19.74 18.75 -0.01
N MET A 191 -19.57 19.82 0.79
CA MET A 191 -19.46 19.75 2.25
C MET A 191 -20.52 20.64 2.92
N THR A 192 -21.75 20.16 2.98
CA THR A 192 -22.88 20.86 3.63
C THR A 192 -22.59 21.20 5.11
N GLU A 193 -21.85 20.33 5.82
CA GLU A 193 -21.44 20.53 7.22
C GLU A 193 -20.54 21.76 7.46
N LEU A 194 -19.91 22.27 6.40
CA LEU A 194 -19.05 23.44 6.44
C LEU A 194 -19.80 24.74 6.15
N GLN A 195 -21.09 24.71 5.81
CA GLN A 195 -21.88 25.91 5.56
C GLN A 195 -21.92 26.81 6.80
N GLY A 196 -21.69 28.11 6.61
CA GLY A 196 -21.61 29.10 7.69
C GLY A 196 -20.30 29.10 8.51
N LYS A 197 -19.38 28.14 8.32
CA LYS A 197 -18.11 28.03 9.07
C LYS A 197 -16.92 28.45 8.21
N THR A 198 -16.74 29.76 8.03
CA THR A 198 -15.73 30.36 7.13
C THR A 198 -14.29 29.90 7.42
N GLU A 199 -13.94 29.68 8.68
CA GLU A 199 -12.59 29.21 9.05
C GLU A 199 -12.35 27.77 8.59
N LYS A 200 -13.32 26.87 8.76
CA LYS A 200 -13.20 25.46 8.33
C LYS A 200 -13.19 25.33 6.81
N GLN A 201 -13.93 26.19 6.11
CA GLN A 201 -13.89 26.27 4.64
C GLN A 201 -12.52 26.69 4.12
N ARG A 202 -11.88 27.69 4.75
CA ARG A 202 -10.52 28.10 4.42
C ARG A 202 -9.52 26.96 4.65
N LYS A 203 -9.60 26.29 5.81
CA LYS A 203 -8.76 25.11 6.10
C LYS A 203 -8.96 23.99 5.06
N CYS A 204 -10.19 23.76 4.61
CA CYS A 204 -10.49 22.81 3.55
C CYS A 204 -9.76 23.18 2.25
N ALA A 205 -9.89 24.43 1.82
CA ALA A 205 -9.22 24.93 0.63
C ALA A 205 -7.68 24.82 0.76
N ASP A 206 -7.13 25.15 1.92
CA ASP A 206 -5.69 25.04 2.19
C ASP A 206 -5.20 23.59 2.06
N TYR A 207 -5.93 22.61 2.62
CA TYR A 207 -5.58 21.19 2.47
C TYR A 207 -5.65 20.72 1.02
N VAL A 208 -6.68 21.11 0.27
CA VAL A 208 -6.79 20.75 -1.15
C VAL A 208 -5.64 21.34 -1.95
N LEU A 209 -5.31 22.62 -1.72
CA LEU A 209 -4.17 23.28 -2.38
C LEU A 209 -2.84 22.60 -2.04
N GLU A 210 -2.66 22.19 -0.79
CA GLU A 210 -1.48 21.46 -0.35
C GLU A 210 -1.37 20.07 -1.01
N CYS A 211 -2.48 19.35 -1.12
CA CYS A 211 -2.52 18.07 -1.83
C CYS A 211 -2.20 18.27 -3.32
N CYS A 212 -2.79 19.29 -3.94
CA CYS A 212 -2.53 19.61 -5.34
C CYS A 212 -1.06 19.90 -5.60
N ALA A 213 -0.31 20.49 -4.65
CA ALA A 213 1.12 20.77 -4.80
C ALA A 213 1.97 19.52 -5.13
N ARG A 214 1.50 18.32 -4.74
CA ARG A 214 2.10 17.02 -5.06
C ARG A 214 1.14 16.10 -5.82
N ALA A 215 0.41 16.65 -6.79
CA ALA A 215 -0.57 15.90 -7.58
C ALA A 215 0.03 14.74 -8.41
N ASN A 216 1.36 14.65 -8.56
CA ASN A 216 2.04 13.49 -9.15
C ASN A 216 1.91 12.22 -8.30
N MET A 217 1.78 12.35 -6.98
CA MET A 217 1.61 11.20 -6.06
C MET A 217 0.14 10.90 -5.77
N ILE A 218 -0.78 11.59 -6.45
CA ILE A 218 -2.22 11.35 -6.33
C ILE A 218 -2.71 10.64 -7.58
N ILE A 219 -3.28 9.45 -7.39
CA ILE A 219 -3.92 8.66 -8.43
C ILE A 219 -5.43 8.77 -8.23
N THR A 220 -6.15 9.09 -9.29
CA THR A 220 -7.61 9.20 -9.27
C THR A 220 -8.19 7.96 -9.96
N PHE A 221 -8.95 7.17 -9.23
CA PHE A 221 -9.69 6.02 -9.73
C PHE A 221 -11.17 6.42 -9.85
N ASP A 222 -11.79 6.15 -10.99
CA ASP A 222 -13.22 6.38 -11.18
C ASP A 222 -13.95 5.05 -10.97
N ILE A 223 -15.04 5.04 -10.19
CA ILE A 223 -15.80 3.81 -9.93
C ILE A 223 -16.39 3.24 -11.22
N ASP A 224 -16.69 4.09 -12.20
CA ASP A 224 -17.26 3.68 -13.47
C ASP A 224 -16.20 3.18 -14.47
N CYS A 225 -14.92 3.14 -14.08
CA CYS A 225 -13.87 2.63 -14.95
C CYS A 225 -13.88 1.08 -14.98
N GLY A 226 -13.57 0.50 -16.15
CA GLY A 226 -13.48 -0.96 -16.32
C GLY A 226 -12.22 -1.59 -15.72
N GLU A 227 -11.35 -0.81 -15.08
CA GLU A 227 -10.15 -1.29 -14.40
C GLU A 227 -10.44 -1.58 -12.92
N GLY A 228 -9.69 -2.50 -12.32
CA GLY A 228 -9.80 -2.81 -10.90
C GLY A 228 -9.12 -1.77 -10.01
N LEU A 229 -9.70 -1.50 -8.83
CA LEU A 229 -9.09 -0.60 -7.83
C LEU A 229 -7.70 -1.09 -7.37
N ASP A 230 -7.52 -2.40 -7.32
CA ASP A 230 -6.26 -3.07 -7.00
C ASP A 230 -5.12 -2.65 -7.94
N HIS A 231 -5.40 -2.54 -9.24
CA HIS A 231 -4.44 -2.03 -10.24
C HIS A 231 -4.00 -0.61 -9.90
N CYS A 232 -4.94 0.27 -9.54
CA CYS A 232 -4.64 1.65 -9.16
C CYS A 232 -3.84 1.74 -7.85
N ILE A 233 -4.14 0.88 -6.87
CA ILE A 233 -3.41 0.82 -5.60
C ILE A 233 -1.95 0.41 -5.84
N LEU A 234 -1.75 -0.66 -6.61
CA LEU A 234 -0.41 -1.16 -6.90
C LEU A 234 0.38 -0.20 -7.79
N TYR A 235 -0.27 0.42 -8.78
CA TYR A 235 0.35 1.47 -9.58
C TYR A 235 0.70 2.72 -8.75
N ALA A 236 -0.11 3.07 -7.75
CA ALA A 236 0.20 4.16 -6.82
C ALA A 236 1.43 3.85 -5.96
N LEU A 237 1.58 2.60 -5.50
CA LEU A 237 2.77 2.17 -4.78
C LEU A 237 4.01 2.19 -5.67
N LEU A 238 3.85 1.82 -6.95
CA LEU A 238 4.92 1.83 -7.96
C LEU A 238 5.40 3.26 -8.33
N SER A 239 4.45 4.18 -8.54
CA SER A 239 4.70 5.55 -9.01
C SER A 239 4.94 6.56 -7.90
N GLY A 240 4.43 6.27 -6.70
CA GLY A 240 4.40 7.18 -5.56
C GLY A 240 5.64 7.16 -4.68
N GLY A 241 6.47 6.10 -4.78
CA GLY A 241 7.75 6.02 -4.10
C GLY A 241 8.73 7.01 -4.70
N ALA A 242 9.11 8.04 -3.93
CA ALA A 242 9.82 9.21 -4.43
C ALA A 242 11.20 8.94 -5.07
N GLN A 243 11.74 7.71 -5.09
CA GLN A 243 13.07 7.39 -5.65
C GLN A 243 13.21 5.93 -6.12
N SER A 244 12.13 5.23 -6.50
CA SER A 244 12.30 3.84 -6.98
C SER A 244 12.83 3.84 -8.42
N SER A 245 14.00 3.23 -8.64
CA SER A 245 14.51 2.97 -9.99
C SER A 245 13.54 2.07 -10.76
N ARG A 246 13.55 2.11 -12.11
CA ARG A 246 12.69 1.23 -12.93
C ARG A 246 12.88 -0.25 -12.59
N LEU A 247 14.10 -0.65 -12.22
CA LEU A 247 14.43 -2.01 -11.80
C LEU A 247 13.73 -2.37 -10.48
N GLU A 248 13.69 -1.45 -9.52
CA GLU A 248 12.97 -1.65 -8.25
C GLU A 248 11.45 -1.69 -8.44
N GLN A 249 10.92 -0.89 -9.36
CA GLN A 249 9.52 -0.98 -9.75
C GLN A 249 9.21 -2.37 -10.33
N LEU A 250 10.11 -2.89 -11.17
CA LEU A 250 9.96 -4.21 -11.76
C LEU A 250 10.11 -5.33 -10.72
N SER A 251 11.02 -5.18 -9.75
CA SER A 251 11.16 -6.16 -8.67
C SER A 251 9.94 -6.18 -7.75
N LEU A 252 9.31 -5.03 -7.49
CA LEU A 252 8.03 -4.95 -6.77
C LEU A 252 6.88 -5.58 -7.55
N ALA A 253 6.76 -5.30 -8.85
CA ALA A 253 5.74 -5.93 -9.70
C ALA A 253 5.92 -7.46 -9.75
N LEU A 254 7.17 -7.93 -9.84
CA LEU A 254 7.49 -9.36 -9.76
C LEU A 254 7.08 -9.91 -8.39
N LEU A 255 7.43 -9.24 -7.28
CA LEU A 255 7.07 -9.68 -5.93
C LEU A 255 5.55 -9.79 -5.74
N TRP A 256 4.79 -8.81 -6.23
CA TRP A 256 3.31 -8.80 -6.18
C TRP A 256 2.67 -9.79 -7.15
N ASP A 257 3.45 -10.39 -8.04
CA ASP A 257 2.98 -11.31 -9.09
C ASP A 257 1.92 -10.67 -10.01
N ARG A 258 2.19 -9.43 -10.44
CA ARG A 258 1.29 -8.63 -11.29
C ARG A 258 1.95 -8.24 -12.61
N PRO A 259 1.97 -9.15 -13.61
CA PRO A 259 2.62 -8.93 -14.90
C PRO A 259 1.93 -7.84 -15.73
N ASP A 260 0.62 -7.68 -15.58
CA ASP A 260 -0.21 -6.67 -16.21
C ASP A 260 0.23 -5.23 -15.87
N ILE A 261 0.65 -4.99 -14.62
CA ILE A 261 1.19 -3.69 -14.20
C ILE A 261 2.54 -3.44 -14.85
N ALA A 262 3.40 -4.45 -14.88
CA ALA A 262 4.72 -4.34 -15.48
C ALA A 262 4.63 -4.07 -16.99
N GLU A 263 3.76 -4.78 -17.70
CA GLU A 263 3.52 -4.58 -19.13
C GLU A 263 3.04 -3.16 -19.44
N ASN A 264 2.01 -2.68 -18.74
CA ASN A 264 1.38 -1.39 -19.03
C ASN A 264 2.23 -0.18 -18.62
N HIS A 265 2.94 -0.24 -17.49
CA HIS A 265 3.58 0.93 -16.88
C HIS A 265 5.11 0.89 -16.88
N ILE A 266 5.74 -0.28 -16.96
CA ILE A 266 7.21 -0.45 -16.83
C ILE A 266 7.88 -0.76 -18.18
N PHE A 267 7.18 -1.47 -19.07
CA PHE A 267 7.64 -1.82 -20.41
C PHE A 267 6.90 -1.08 -21.55
N PRO A 268 6.70 0.26 -21.52
CA PRO A 268 6.16 0.94 -22.69
C PRO A 268 7.12 0.83 -23.88
N ALA A 269 6.58 0.94 -25.09
CA ALA A 269 7.20 0.61 -26.38
C ALA A 269 8.56 1.27 -26.71
N GLU A 270 9.03 2.23 -25.91
CA GLU A 270 10.30 2.93 -26.08
C GLU A 270 11.36 2.54 -25.02
N SER A 271 11.07 1.58 -24.14
CA SER A 271 11.98 1.22 -23.05
C SER A 271 13.06 0.23 -23.49
N ASN A 272 14.27 0.72 -23.70
CA ASN A 272 15.46 -0.12 -23.89
C ASN A 272 15.94 -0.68 -22.54
N TRP A 273 15.58 -1.93 -22.25
CA TRP A 273 16.12 -2.68 -21.11
C TRP A 273 17.41 -3.36 -21.51
N ALA A 274 18.45 -3.25 -20.67
CA ALA A 274 19.66 -3.99 -20.90
C ALA A 274 19.49 -5.43 -20.42
N SER A 275 19.99 -6.39 -21.20
CA SER A 275 19.88 -7.83 -20.89
C SER A 275 20.36 -8.17 -19.47
N TRP A 276 21.40 -7.47 -18.97
CA TRP A 276 21.98 -7.69 -17.63
C TRP A 276 21.05 -7.27 -16.48
N ASP A 277 20.26 -6.20 -16.63
CA ASP A 277 19.29 -5.76 -15.61
C ASP A 277 18.20 -6.81 -15.37
N LEU A 278 17.84 -7.54 -16.42
CA LEU A 278 16.77 -8.53 -16.41
C LEU A 278 17.25 -9.94 -15.98
N LYS A 279 18.57 -10.23 -15.95
CA LYS A 279 19.06 -11.60 -15.63
C LYS A 279 18.72 -12.03 -14.21
N ASP A 280 18.90 -11.14 -13.24
CA ASP A 280 18.62 -11.45 -11.83
C ASP A 280 17.12 -11.64 -11.60
N LEU A 281 16.30 -10.79 -12.22
CA LEU A 281 14.84 -10.87 -12.18
C LEU A 281 14.31 -12.11 -12.90
N MET A 282 14.91 -12.50 -14.03
CA MET A 282 14.58 -13.73 -14.74
C MET A 282 14.89 -14.96 -13.89
N THR A 283 16.04 -14.98 -13.21
CA THR A 283 16.40 -16.07 -12.28
C THR A 283 15.37 -16.18 -11.16
N THR A 284 14.97 -15.04 -10.59
CA THR A 284 13.94 -14.99 -9.55
C THR A 284 12.59 -15.48 -10.08
N ALA A 285 12.16 -15.03 -11.26
CA ALA A 285 10.90 -15.44 -11.88
C ALA A 285 10.87 -16.95 -12.20
N LEU A 286 11.97 -17.53 -12.68
CA LEU A 286 12.09 -18.98 -12.92
C LEU A 286 12.04 -19.77 -11.62
N LEU A 287 12.71 -19.28 -10.57
CA LEU A 287 12.71 -19.91 -9.25
C LEU A 287 11.35 -19.81 -8.55
N GLU A 288 10.55 -18.79 -8.82
CA GLU A 288 9.22 -18.59 -8.23
C GLU A 288 8.08 -19.05 -9.16
N GLU A 289 8.40 -19.72 -10.27
CA GLU A 289 7.44 -20.27 -11.24
C GLU A 289 6.51 -19.21 -11.89
N LYS A 290 6.99 -17.98 -12.05
CA LYS A 290 6.23 -16.84 -12.60
C LYS A 290 6.30 -16.80 -14.13
N VAL A 291 5.55 -17.67 -14.78
CA VAL A 291 5.60 -17.90 -16.25
C VAL A 291 5.31 -16.64 -17.07
N GLU A 292 4.34 -15.82 -16.66
CA GLU A 292 3.98 -14.61 -17.42
C GLU A 292 5.09 -13.55 -17.40
N PHE A 293 5.82 -13.42 -16.27
CA PHE A 293 7.01 -12.57 -16.21
C PHE A 293 8.15 -13.09 -17.09
N VAL A 294 8.34 -14.41 -17.15
CA VAL A 294 9.34 -15.01 -18.06
C VAL A 294 9.04 -14.66 -19.51
N LYS A 295 7.77 -14.79 -19.94
CA LYS A 295 7.35 -14.37 -21.28
C LYS A 295 7.60 -12.87 -21.50
N LEU A 296 7.21 -12.04 -20.55
CA LEU A 296 7.38 -10.59 -20.60
C LEU A 296 8.86 -10.19 -20.77
N PHE A 297 9.78 -10.83 -20.04
CA PHE A 297 11.22 -10.55 -20.15
C PHE A 297 11.79 -10.97 -21.50
N ILE A 298 11.37 -12.12 -22.04
CA ILE A 298 11.81 -12.58 -23.36
C ILE A 298 11.32 -11.63 -24.46
N MET A 299 10.07 -11.18 -24.37
CA MET A 299 9.49 -10.23 -25.33
C MET A 299 10.18 -8.86 -25.29
N ASN A 300 10.68 -8.44 -24.13
CA ASN A 300 11.30 -7.14 -23.90
C ASN A 300 12.85 -7.15 -23.98
N GLY A 301 13.44 -8.14 -24.65
CA GLY A 301 14.86 -8.10 -25.05
C GLY A 301 15.81 -9.01 -24.26
N LEU A 302 15.32 -9.88 -23.38
CA LEU A 302 16.15 -10.90 -22.77
C LEU A 302 16.40 -12.07 -23.73
N VAL A 303 17.66 -12.23 -24.15
CA VAL A 303 18.11 -13.34 -25.00
C VAL A 303 18.45 -14.55 -24.13
N MET A 304 17.64 -15.61 -24.21
CA MET A 304 17.83 -16.83 -23.41
C MET A 304 19.19 -17.50 -23.63
N ARG A 305 19.74 -17.41 -24.85
CA ARG A 305 21.08 -17.94 -25.18
C ARG A 305 22.19 -17.30 -24.35
N ASP A 306 22.07 -16.01 -24.03
CA ASP A 306 23.08 -15.25 -23.28
C ASP A 306 22.87 -15.33 -21.76
N TYR A 307 21.69 -15.78 -21.35
CA TYR A 307 21.30 -15.96 -19.95
C TYR A 307 21.63 -17.38 -19.44
N LEU A 308 21.31 -18.41 -20.23
CA LEU A 308 21.47 -19.82 -19.87
C LEU A 308 22.92 -20.30 -20.06
N ASN A 309 23.78 -19.96 -19.09
CA ASN A 309 25.12 -20.53 -18.97
C ASN A 309 25.12 -21.74 -18.02
N VAL A 310 26.17 -22.58 -18.10
CA VAL A 310 26.34 -23.76 -17.23
C VAL A 310 26.23 -23.38 -15.74
N THR A 311 26.77 -22.22 -15.35
CA THR A 311 26.68 -21.70 -13.98
C THR A 311 25.23 -21.40 -13.57
N THR A 312 24.48 -20.71 -14.42
CA THR A 312 23.06 -20.36 -14.16
C THR A 312 22.20 -21.62 -14.08
N LEU A 313 22.39 -22.56 -15.02
CA LEU A 313 21.68 -23.84 -15.02
C LEU A 313 21.96 -24.64 -13.74
N ARG A 314 23.24 -24.77 -13.37
CA ARG A 314 23.62 -25.47 -12.13
C ARG A 314 22.97 -24.83 -10.90
N TYR A 315 22.91 -23.50 -10.85
CA TYR A 315 22.23 -22.78 -9.78
C TYR A 315 20.73 -23.10 -9.72
N LEU A 316 20.03 -22.98 -10.86
CA LEU A 316 18.59 -23.26 -10.95
C LEU A 316 18.24 -24.71 -10.54
N TYR A 317 19.01 -25.69 -11.01
CA TYR A 317 18.78 -27.10 -10.66
C TYR A 317 19.04 -27.36 -9.16
N ASN A 318 20.08 -26.78 -8.57
CA ASN A 318 20.37 -26.96 -7.15
C ASN A 318 19.27 -26.35 -6.26
N GLU A 319 18.78 -25.15 -6.59
CA GLU A 319 17.69 -24.50 -5.85
C GLU A 319 16.36 -25.25 -6.00
N ALA A 320 16.06 -25.77 -7.20
CA ALA A 320 14.88 -26.62 -7.41
C ALA A 320 14.92 -27.89 -6.55
N VAL A 321 16.07 -28.57 -6.48
CA VAL A 321 16.26 -29.76 -5.62
C VAL A 321 16.13 -29.40 -4.13
N SER A 322 16.66 -28.25 -3.71
CA SER A 322 16.52 -27.75 -2.34
C SER A 322 15.05 -27.52 -1.95
N ARG A 323 14.26 -26.92 -2.85
CA ARG A 323 12.82 -26.71 -2.62
C ARG A 323 12.02 -28.00 -2.55
N LEU A 324 12.30 -28.94 -3.46
CA LEU A 324 11.70 -30.29 -3.42
C LEU A 324 12.01 -31.02 -2.10
N CYS A 325 13.18 -30.77 -1.49
CA CYS A 325 13.53 -31.26 -0.17
C CYS A 325 12.75 -30.56 0.97
N SER A 326 12.43 -29.26 0.85
CA SER A 326 11.71 -28.51 1.91
C SER A 326 10.22 -28.87 2.04
N GLU A 327 9.55 -29.30 0.95
CA GLU A 327 8.18 -29.84 1.01
C GLU A 327 8.14 -31.35 1.32
N SER A 328 9.31 -32.00 1.36
CA SER A 328 9.45 -33.46 1.45
C SER A 328 9.57 -34.03 2.86
N ARG A 329 8.78 -33.55 3.83
CA ARG A 329 8.55 -34.38 5.04
C ARG A 329 7.84 -35.70 4.68
N VAL A 330 7.03 -35.69 3.64
CA VAL A 330 6.29 -36.87 3.14
C VAL A 330 7.17 -37.78 2.27
N VAL A 331 8.06 -37.22 1.46
CA VAL A 331 8.98 -38.05 0.66
C VAL A 331 10.12 -38.60 1.52
N MET A 332 10.59 -37.85 2.53
CA MET A 332 11.55 -38.41 3.50
C MET A 332 10.94 -39.53 4.35
N SER A 333 9.64 -39.46 4.71
CA SER A 333 8.99 -40.59 5.41
C SER A 333 8.71 -41.79 4.49
N LEU A 334 8.47 -41.57 3.20
CA LEU A 334 8.40 -42.62 2.18
C LEU A 334 9.77 -43.23 1.89
N LEU A 335 10.84 -42.44 1.90
CA LEU A 335 12.20 -42.93 1.74
C LEU A 335 12.68 -43.67 2.99
N ASP A 336 12.40 -43.19 4.20
CA ASP A 336 12.74 -43.91 5.44
C ASP A 336 11.94 -45.22 5.59
N SER A 337 10.66 -45.25 5.21
CA SER A 337 9.85 -46.47 5.24
C SER A 337 10.23 -47.49 4.17
N THR A 338 10.73 -47.04 3.01
CA THR A 338 11.31 -47.94 2.00
C THR A 338 12.70 -48.41 2.38
N TRP A 339 13.51 -47.57 3.06
CA TRP A 339 14.83 -47.94 3.55
C TRP A 339 14.78 -48.97 4.70
N GLN A 340 13.82 -48.85 5.63
CA GLN A 340 13.62 -49.84 6.68
C GLN A 340 13.15 -51.21 6.16
N LYS A 341 12.35 -51.22 5.07
CA LYS A 341 11.88 -52.48 4.43
C LYS A 341 12.97 -53.26 3.69
N TYR A 342 14.09 -52.62 3.35
CA TYR A 342 15.22 -53.28 2.68
C TYR A 342 16.32 -53.72 3.66
N HIS A 343 16.24 -53.33 4.94
CA HIS A 343 17.23 -53.64 5.97
C HIS A 343 16.64 -54.30 7.24
N SER A 344 15.42 -54.85 7.14
CA SER A 344 14.88 -55.86 8.05
C SER A 344 14.51 -57.10 7.25
#